data_AF-A0AA92UJM0-F1
#
_entry.id   AF-A0AA92UJM0-F1
#
_cell.length_a   1.000
_cell.length_b   1.000
_cell.length_c   1.000
_cell.angle_alpha   90.00
_cell.angle_beta   90.00
_cell.angle_gamma   90.00
#
_symmetry.space_group_name_H-M   'P 1'
#
loop_
_entity.id
_entity.type
_entity.pdbx_description
1 polymer ?
#
loop_
_entity_poly.entity_id
_entity_poly.type
_entity_poly.pdbx_seq_one_letter_code
_entity_poly.pdbx_strand_id
1 'polypeptide(L)'
;MNDAKDGVAFTEIPGVVPAGVPVLLKGDANKEYVLDKADGGSPVSTDLKMSDGTATSTAASASTAAATLYALSTVDGVTAFYPVKKGSPIPAKRCYLEVKSTSPKAAFYSLGTNFGETTGISSVENKVEKADAPVYNLAGQLVGKDYKGLVIKNGKKFVIK
;
A
#
# COMPACT_ATOMS: atom_id res chain seq x y z
N MET A 1 10.77 -7.16 -11.22
CA MET A 1 12.22 -7.33 -11.38
C MET A 1 12.50 -7.40 -12.87
N ASN A 2 13.62 -6.85 -13.33
CA ASN A 2 14.05 -7.14 -14.70
C ASN A 2 14.48 -8.62 -14.82
N ASP A 3 14.63 -9.11 -16.04
CA ASP A 3 14.95 -10.53 -16.28
C ASP A 3 16.26 -10.96 -15.61
N ALA A 4 17.24 -10.05 -15.53
CA ALA A 4 18.53 -10.26 -14.88
C ALA A 4 18.48 -10.25 -13.34
N LYS A 5 17.37 -9.80 -12.73
CA LYS A 5 17.18 -9.65 -11.27
C LYS A 5 18.23 -8.79 -10.56
N ASP A 6 18.88 -7.91 -11.31
CA ASP A 6 19.81 -6.89 -10.82
C ASP A 6 19.19 -5.49 -10.78
N GLY A 7 17.95 -5.35 -11.25
CA GLY A 7 17.20 -4.11 -11.28
C GLY A 7 15.69 -4.30 -11.19
N VAL A 8 14.99 -3.19 -11.08
CA VAL A 8 13.52 -3.14 -11.20
C VAL A 8 13.13 -2.53 -12.53
N ALA A 9 12.14 -3.14 -13.17
CA ALA A 9 11.45 -2.62 -14.34
C ALA A 9 10.00 -2.35 -13.94
N PHE A 10 9.43 -1.26 -14.46
CA PHE A 10 8.07 -0.84 -14.15
C PHE A 10 7.23 -0.89 -15.42
N THR A 11 6.07 -1.52 -15.31
CA THR A 11 5.06 -1.52 -16.36
C THR A 11 3.84 -0.80 -15.81
N GLU A 12 3.34 0.17 -16.57
CA GLU A 12 2.12 0.87 -16.20
C GLU A 12 0.95 -0.13 -16.17
N ILE A 13 0.13 -0.02 -15.13
CA ILE A 13 -1.08 -0.82 -14.96
C ILE A 13 -2.25 0.06 -15.37
N PRO A 14 -2.81 -0.11 -16.58
CA PRO A 14 -3.98 0.66 -17.00
C PRO A 14 -5.22 0.17 -16.25
N GLY A 15 -6.05 1.11 -15.80
CA GLY A 15 -7.34 0.81 -15.17
C GLY A 15 -7.25 0.58 -13.67
N VAL A 16 -7.97 -0.42 -13.17
CA VAL A 16 -8.24 -0.58 -11.73
C VAL A 16 -7.27 -1.56 -11.06
N VAL A 17 -6.78 -1.22 -9.87
CA VAL A 17 -5.96 -2.11 -9.04
C VAL A 17 -6.87 -3.07 -8.25
N PRO A 18 -6.80 -4.40 -8.48
CA PRO A 18 -7.63 -5.35 -7.75
C PRO A 18 -7.31 -5.39 -6.26
N ALA A 19 -8.30 -5.79 -5.44
CA ALA A 19 -8.11 -5.93 -4.01
C ALA A 19 -7.00 -6.94 -3.68
N GLY A 20 -6.09 -6.55 -2.78
CA GLY A 20 -5.00 -7.42 -2.34
C GLY A 20 -3.79 -7.46 -3.28
N VAL A 21 -3.79 -6.72 -4.40
CA VAL A 21 -2.65 -6.63 -5.32
C VAL A 21 -1.72 -5.49 -4.88
N PRO A 22 -0.47 -5.79 -4.50
CA PRO A 22 0.51 -4.76 -4.19
C PRO A 22 1.01 -4.07 -5.47
N VAL A 23 1.04 -2.74 -5.45
CA VAL A 23 1.50 -1.91 -6.57
C VAL A 23 2.37 -0.76 -6.05
N LEU A 24 3.16 -0.16 -6.94
CA LEU A 24 3.74 1.15 -6.71
C LEU A 24 2.82 2.21 -7.29
N LEU A 25 2.59 3.27 -6.53
CA LEU A 25 1.87 4.45 -7.01
C LEU A 25 2.90 5.51 -7.38
N LYS A 26 2.69 6.13 -8.55
CA LYS A 26 3.45 7.29 -9.01
C LYS A 26 2.45 8.35 -9.43
N GLY A 27 2.70 9.58 -9.00
CA GLY A 27 1.89 10.74 -9.35
C GLY A 27 2.75 11.98 -9.57
N ASP A 28 2.21 12.93 -10.31
CA ASP A 28 2.80 14.25 -10.49
C ASP A 28 2.49 15.12 -9.26
N ALA A 29 3.39 16.05 -8.92
CA ALA A 29 3.18 16.98 -7.82
C ALA A 29 1.90 17.82 -8.03
N ASN A 30 1.15 18.04 -6.95
CA ASN A 30 -0.08 18.85 -6.92
C ASN A 30 -1.21 18.34 -7.85
N LYS A 31 -1.21 17.06 -8.21
CA LYS A 31 -2.25 16.43 -9.02
C LYS A 31 -3.05 15.45 -8.19
N GLU A 32 -4.37 15.56 -8.28
CA GLU A 32 -5.29 14.61 -7.67
C GLU A 32 -5.39 13.36 -8.55
N TYR A 33 -5.29 12.19 -7.93
CA TYR A 33 -5.48 10.90 -8.58
C TYR A 33 -6.61 10.17 -7.86
N VAL A 34 -7.56 9.64 -8.63
CA VAL A 34 -8.65 8.82 -8.12
C VAL A 34 -8.38 7.38 -8.52
N LEU A 35 -8.36 6.49 -7.54
CA LEU A 35 -8.31 5.05 -7.76
C LEU A 35 -9.73 4.52 -7.61
N ASP A 36 -10.34 4.15 -8.72
CA ASP A 36 -11.67 3.53 -8.69
C ASP A 36 -11.60 2.16 -8.01
N LYS A 37 -12.72 1.74 -7.43
CA LYS A 37 -12.83 0.39 -6.88
C LYS A 37 -12.97 -0.60 -8.03
N ALA A 38 -12.26 -1.72 -7.96
CA ALA A 38 -12.45 -2.80 -8.93
C ALA A 38 -13.79 -3.50 -8.65
N ASP A 39 -14.69 -3.53 -9.64
CA ASP A 39 -15.90 -4.37 -9.63
C ASP A 39 -15.61 -5.81 -10.09
N GLY A 40 -14.33 -6.18 -10.12
CA GLY A 40 -13.80 -7.36 -10.80
C GLY A 40 -12.74 -6.95 -11.83
N GLY A 41 -11.90 -7.90 -12.23
CA GLY A 41 -10.83 -7.66 -13.20
C GLY A 41 -9.83 -8.79 -13.22
N SER A 42 -9.10 -8.94 -14.34
CA SER A 42 -7.97 -9.87 -14.40
C SER A 42 -6.93 -9.44 -13.37
N PRO A 43 -6.39 -10.37 -12.57
CA PRO A 43 -5.36 -10.04 -11.61
C PRO A 43 -4.19 -9.41 -12.34
N VAL A 44 -3.83 -8.19 -11.95
CA VAL A 44 -2.61 -7.57 -12.44
C VAL A 44 -1.45 -8.28 -11.77
N SER A 45 -0.56 -8.85 -12.57
CA SER A 45 0.59 -9.58 -12.05
C SER A 45 1.71 -8.60 -11.69
N THR A 46 2.19 -8.68 -10.45
CA THR A 46 3.35 -7.91 -9.99
C THR A 46 4.30 -8.84 -9.21
N ASP A 47 5.59 -8.51 -9.21
CA ASP A 47 6.57 -9.22 -8.39
C ASP A 47 6.52 -8.81 -6.91
N LEU A 48 5.73 -7.77 -6.59
CA LEU A 48 5.54 -7.36 -5.21
C LEU A 48 4.71 -8.41 -4.46
N LYS A 49 5.09 -8.63 -3.21
CA LYS A 49 4.40 -9.51 -2.28
C LYS A 49 3.83 -8.67 -1.14
N MET A 50 2.67 -9.06 -0.67
CA MET A 50 2.04 -8.50 0.52
C MET A 50 2.50 -9.27 1.74
N SER A 51 2.96 -8.58 2.77
CA SER A 51 3.27 -9.21 4.07
C SER A 51 2.00 -9.37 4.90
N ASP A 52 1.86 -10.56 5.49
CA ASP A 52 0.87 -10.88 6.53
C ASP A 52 1.37 -10.55 7.95
N GLY A 53 2.60 -10.02 8.08
CA GLY A 53 3.26 -9.75 9.36
C GLY A 53 4.31 -10.78 9.75
N THR A 54 4.45 -11.87 8.98
CA THR A 54 5.39 -12.96 9.28
C THR A 54 6.53 -13.07 8.26
N ALA A 55 6.41 -12.40 7.11
CA ALA A 55 7.39 -12.47 6.04
C ALA A 55 8.79 -12.02 6.50
N THR A 56 9.77 -12.92 6.41
CA THR A 56 11.18 -12.66 6.75
C THR A 56 12.13 -13.25 5.71
N SER A 57 13.30 -12.63 5.53
CA SER A 57 14.40 -13.23 4.77
C SER A 57 14.80 -14.58 5.38
N THR A 58 15.04 -15.58 4.53
CA THR A 58 15.35 -16.96 4.92
C THR A 58 16.77 -17.35 4.53
N ALA A 59 17.35 -18.30 5.27
CA ALA A 59 18.58 -18.97 4.85
C ALA A 59 18.26 -20.10 3.85
N ALA A 60 19.28 -20.55 3.13
CA ALA A 60 19.16 -21.81 2.41
C ALA A 60 18.91 -22.95 3.39
N SER A 61 18.08 -23.90 2.98
CA SER A 61 17.83 -25.18 3.62
C SER A 61 18.21 -26.29 2.64
N ALA A 62 18.25 -27.54 3.11
CA ALA A 62 18.47 -28.71 2.24
C ALA A 62 17.45 -28.81 1.09
N SER A 63 16.26 -28.22 1.26
CA SER A 63 15.16 -28.25 0.29
C SER A 63 14.82 -26.91 -0.37
N THR A 64 15.43 -25.79 0.04
CA THR A 64 15.06 -24.45 -0.47
C THR A 64 16.26 -23.51 -0.56
N ALA A 65 16.35 -22.76 -1.66
CA ALA A 65 17.32 -21.67 -1.78
C ALA A 65 17.05 -20.55 -0.75
N ALA A 66 18.09 -19.81 -0.39
CA ALA A 66 17.95 -18.62 0.45
C ALA A 66 17.09 -17.55 -0.24
N ALA A 67 16.22 -16.89 0.52
CA ALA A 67 15.44 -15.75 0.04
C ALA A 67 15.81 -14.49 0.83
N THR A 68 16.05 -13.39 0.12
CA THR A 68 16.22 -12.08 0.73
C THR A 68 15.02 -11.23 0.37
N LEU A 69 14.36 -10.68 1.39
CA LEU A 69 13.27 -9.74 1.20
C LEU A 69 13.84 -8.33 1.10
N TYR A 70 13.27 -7.53 0.20
CA TYR A 70 13.61 -6.12 0.06
C TYR A 70 12.35 -5.28 0.24
N ALA A 71 12.39 -4.35 1.18
CA ALA A 71 11.28 -3.45 1.48
C ALA A 71 11.63 -2.03 1.03
N LEU A 72 10.61 -1.27 0.62
CA LEU A 72 10.79 0.13 0.26
C LEU A 72 11.23 0.93 1.50
N SER A 73 12.34 1.64 1.39
CA SER A 73 12.87 2.51 2.44
C SER A 73 13.63 3.67 1.80
N THR A 74 13.86 4.72 2.59
CA THR A 74 14.77 5.81 2.23
C THR A 74 15.99 5.70 3.13
N VAL A 75 17.18 5.64 2.53
CA VAL A 75 18.47 5.62 3.24
C VAL A 75 19.36 6.69 2.60
N ASP A 76 19.87 7.60 3.43
CA ASP A 76 20.73 8.72 2.97
C ASP A 76 20.13 9.51 1.80
N GLY A 77 18.82 9.75 1.85
CA GLY A 77 18.08 10.49 0.80
C GLY A 77 17.75 9.69 -0.46
N VAL A 78 18.15 8.41 -0.53
CA VAL A 78 17.85 7.53 -1.66
C VAL A 78 16.68 6.61 -1.31
N THR A 79 15.60 6.70 -2.07
CA THR A 79 14.46 5.77 -1.93
C THR A 79 14.60 4.60 -2.89
N ALA A 80 14.67 3.40 -2.32
CA ALA A 80 14.88 2.16 -3.04
C ALA A 80 14.31 0.97 -2.26
N PHE A 81 14.29 -0.21 -2.87
CA PHE A 81 14.06 -1.44 -2.13
C PHE A 81 15.35 -1.89 -1.46
N TYR A 82 15.42 -1.76 -0.14
CA TYR A 82 16.58 -2.15 0.67
C TYR A 82 16.36 -3.52 1.32
N PRO A 83 17.43 -4.31 1.51
CA PRO A 83 17.32 -5.64 2.09
C PRO A 83 16.84 -5.56 3.53
N VAL A 84 15.86 -6.40 3.85
CA VAL A 84 15.35 -6.57 5.21
C VAL A 84 16.27 -7.51 5.97
N LYS A 85 16.67 -7.09 7.18
CA LYS A 85 17.50 -7.88 8.08
C LYS A 85 16.90 -9.27 8.27
N LYS A 86 17.75 -10.30 8.18
CA LYS A 86 17.35 -11.70 8.40
C LYS A 86 16.70 -11.86 9.78
N GLY A 87 15.55 -12.53 9.82
CA GLY A 87 14.80 -12.78 11.05
C GLY A 87 13.98 -11.59 11.55
N SER A 88 13.96 -10.47 10.81
CA SER A 88 13.10 -9.33 11.10
C SER A 88 11.84 -9.41 10.23
N PRO A 89 10.67 -9.73 10.81
CA PRO A 89 9.43 -9.82 10.05
C PRO A 89 9.04 -8.45 9.50
N ILE A 90 8.61 -8.44 8.24
CA ILE A 90 7.99 -7.26 7.62
C ILE A 90 6.57 -7.15 8.20
N PRO A 91 6.17 -6.01 8.78
CA PRO A 91 4.83 -5.84 9.34
C PRO A 91 3.71 -6.11 8.33
N ALA A 92 2.55 -6.53 8.82
CA ALA A 92 1.39 -6.78 7.99
C ALA A 92 1.01 -5.53 7.18
N LYS A 93 0.41 -5.73 5.99
CA LYS A 93 -0.04 -4.66 5.07
C LYS A 93 1.09 -3.79 4.52
N ARG A 94 2.32 -4.30 4.52
CA ARG A 94 3.47 -3.74 3.78
C ARG A 94 3.76 -4.61 2.56
N CYS A 95 4.35 -4.00 1.54
CA CYS A 95 4.75 -4.70 0.32
C CYS A 95 6.27 -4.88 0.25
N TYR A 96 6.74 -5.95 -0.37
CA TYR A 96 8.16 -6.26 -0.51
C TYR A 96 8.46 -7.02 -1.81
N LEU A 97 9.72 -7.03 -2.21
CA LEU A 97 10.25 -7.92 -3.25
C LEU A 97 10.93 -9.12 -2.61
N GLU A 98 10.69 -10.31 -3.14
CA GLU A 98 11.40 -11.53 -2.74
C GLU A 98 12.43 -11.90 -3.81
N VAL A 99 13.69 -12.00 -3.41
CA VAL A 99 14.77 -12.43 -4.30
C VAL A 99 15.39 -13.72 -3.77
N LYS A 100 15.18 -14.82 -4.51
CA LYS A 100 15.85 -16.10 -4.28
C LYS A 100 17.19 -16.08 -5.00
N SER A 101 18.28 -16.38 -4.30
CA SER A 101 19.63 -16.33 -4.89
C SER A 101 20.62 -17.33 -4.26
N THR A 102 21.60 -17.75 -5.06
CA THR A 102 22.81 -18.50 -4.68
C THR A 102 24.10 -17.64 -4.72
N SER A 103 24.01 -16.35 -5.08
CA SER A 103 25.15 -15.44 -5.31
C SER A 103 24.82 -13.98 -4.87
N PRO A 104 25.73 -12.97 -4.97
CA PRO A 104 25.69 -11.81 -4.08
C PRO A 104 24.40 -11.01 -4.22
N LYS A 105 23.89 -10.61 -3.05
CA LYS A 105 22.66 -9.86 -2.87
C LYS A 105 22.90 -8.42 -3.32
N ALA A 106 22.03 -7.88 -4.16
CA ALA A 106 22.05 -6.45 -4.47
C ALA A 106 22.03 -5.65 -3.17
N ALA A 107 22.81 -4.58 -3.08
CA ALA A 107 22.80 -3.71 -1.89
C ALA A 107 21.42 -3.04 -1.71
N PHE A 108 20.77 -2.70 -2.82
CA PHE A 108 19.39 -2.22 -2.93
C PHE A 108 18.94 -2.28 -4.39
N TYR A 109 17.64 -2.22 -4.64
CA TYR A 109 17.08 -2.02 -5.98
C TYR A 109 16.53 -0.61 -6.10
N SER A 110 17.26 0.25 -6.84
CA SER A 110 16.90 1.65 -7.06
C SER A 110 15.60 1.75 -7.86
N LEU A 111 14.73 2.71 -7.51
CA LEU A 111 13.60 3.08 -8.35
C LEU A 111 14.01 3.88 -9.62
N GLY A 112 15.30 4.17 -9.76
CA GLY A 112 15.86 5.02 -10.79
C GLY A 112 15.46 6.49 -10.63
N THR A 113 15.76 7.31 -11.64
CA THR A 113 15.30 8.71 -11.72
C THR A 113 13.80 8.83 -12.01
N ASN A 114 13.14 7.71 -12.32
CA ASN A 114 11.75 7.64 -12.74
C ASN A 114 10.74 8.09 -11.67
N PHE A 115 11.14 8.14 -10.40
CA PHE A 115 10.27 8.48 -9.28
C PHE A 115 10.53 9.85 -8.65
N GLY A 116 11.56 10.58 -9.09
CA GLY A 116 11.94 11.88 -8.49
C GLY A 116 12.16 11.78 -6.98
N GLU A 117 11.96 12.90 -6.26
CA GLU A 117 11.84 12.87 -4.79
C GLU A 117 10.53 12.18 -4.41
N THR A 118 10.62 11.03 -3.74
CA THR A 118 9.44 10.32 -3.25
C THR A 118 8.82 11.11 -2.10
N THR A 119 7.60 11.62 -2.30
CA THR A 119 6.80 12.22 -1.22
C THR A 119 6.00 11.13 -0.51
N GLY A 120 5.83 11.27 0.80
CA GLY A 120 4.93 10.41 1.55
C GLY A 120 3.47 10.70 1.17
N ILE A 121 2.60 9.69 1.31
CA ILE A 121 1.15 9.90 1.23
C ILE A 121 0.72 10.60 2.52
N SER A 122 0.39 11.89 2.43
CA SER A 122 0.00 12.70 3.58
C SER A 122 -1.39 12.32 4.12
N SER A 123 -2.28 11.87 3.24
CA SER A 123 -3.61 11.39 3.60
C SER A 123 -4.16 10.41 2.55
N VAL A 124 -5.00 9.49 3.00
CA VAL A 124 -5.87 8.69 2.13
C VAL A 124 -7.29 8.98 2.57
N GLU A 125 -8.05 9.65 1.73
CA GLU A 125 -9.43 10.02 2.03
C GLU A 125 -10.40 9.14 1.25
N ASN A 126 -11.26 8.44 1.97
CA ASN A 126 -12.50 7.95 1.38
C ASN A 126 -13.47 9.14 1.33
N LYS A 127 -13.61 9.79 0.18
CA LYS A 127 -14.67 10.78 -0.06
C LYS A 127 -16.04 10.09 0.02
N VAL A 128 -16.56 9.87 1.23
CA VAL A 128 -17.95 9.53 1.45
C VAL A 128 -18.72 10.84 1.58
N GLU A 129 -18.95 11.49 0.45
CA GLU A 129 -19.93 12.56 0.42
C GLU A 129 -21.34 11.96 0.32
N LYS A 130 -21.97 11.79 1.48
CA LYS A 130 -23.42 11.92 1.59
C LYS A 130 -23.70 13.14 2.45
N ALA A 131 -23.64 14.32 1.82
CA ALA A 131 -23.98 15.59 2.45
C ALA A 131 -25.36 15.52 3.13
N ASP A 132 -26.29 14.76 2.54
CA ASP A 132 -27.69 14.63 2.96
C ASP A 132 -28.02 13.31 3.67
N ALA A 133 -27.06 12.73 4.38
CA ALA A 133 -27.34 11.53 5.15
C ALA A 133 -28.38 11.79 6.27
N PRO A 134 -29.39 10.92 6.41
CA PRO A 134 -30.34 10.95 7.53
C PRO A 134 -29.62 10.98 8.87
N VAL A 135 -30.15 11.76 9.82
CA VAL A 135 -29.60 11.90 11.18
C VAL A 135 -30.51 11.16 12.14
N TYR A 136 -29.96 10.29 12.98
CA TYR A 136 -30.71 9.53 13.96
C TYR A 136 -30.29 9.84 15.39
N ASN A 137 -31.20 9.79 16.35
CA ASN A 137 -30.82 9.73 17.77
C ASN A 137 -30.32 8.33 18.15
N LEU A 138 -29.88 8.14 19.40
CA LEU A 138 -29.39 6.85 19.90
C LEU A 138 -30.45 5.74 19.91
N ALA A 139 -31.74 6.09 19.87
CA ALA A 139 -32.84 5.14 19.78
C ALA A 139 -33.18 4.75 18.32
N GLY A 140 -32.44 5.29 17.33
CA GLY A 140 -32.67 5.00 15.91
C GLY A 140 -33.81 5.79 15.27
N GLN A 141 -34.29 6.87 15.90
CA GLN A 141 -35.34 7.73 15.34
C GLN A 141 -34.72 8.84 14.49
N LEU A 142 -35.32 9.13 13.33
CA LEU A 142 -34.90 10.23 12.45
C LEU A 142 -35.11 11.58 13.18
N VAL A 143 -34.10 12.45 13.15
CA VAL A 143 -34.13 13.77 13.78
C VAL A 143 -33.70 14.88 12.81
N GLY A 144 -34.27 16.08 13.01
CA GLY A 144 -33.96 17.27 12.23
C GLY A 144 -32.69 18.00 12.71
N LYS A 145 -32.34 19.09 12.00
CA LYS A 145 -31.14 19.90 12.28
C LYS A 145 -31.14 20.59 13.65
N ASP A 146 -32.33 20.82 14.22
CA ASP A 146 -32.51 21.53 15.50
C ASP A 146 -32.41 20.61 16.72
N TYR A 147 -32.21 19.31 16.52
CA TYR A 147 -32.06 18.36 17.61
C TYR A 147 -30.78 18.63 18.40
N LYS A 148 -30.88 18.74 19.73
CA LYS A 148 -29.72 18.94 20.61
C LYS A 148 -29.29 17.62 21.23
N GLY A 149 -27.99 17.36 21.25
CA GLY A 149 -27.40 16.18 21.87
C GLY A 149 -26.68 15.25 20.88
N LEU A 150 -26.42 14.02 21.33
CA LEU A 150 -25.68 13.02 20.56
C LEU A 150 -26.57 12.39 19.48
N VAL A 151 -26.10 12.44 18.24
CA VAL A 151 -26.76 11.87 17.05
C VAL A 151 -25.82 10.99 16.25
N ILE A 152 -26.38 10.15 15.37
CA ILE A 152 -25.69 9.29 14.43
C ILE A 152 -25.98 9.81 13.01
N LYS A 153 -24.95 10.23 12.28
CA LYS A 153 -25.02 10.59 10.86
C LYS A 153 -23.92 9.81 10.12
N ASN A 154 -24.24 9.17 9.01
CA ASN A 154 -23.26 8.34 8.25
C ASN A 154 -22.53 7.30 9.13
N GLY A 155 -23.22 6.69 10.09
CA GLY A 155 -22.64 5.68 11.00
C GLY A 155 -21.62 6.24 12.01
N LYS A 156 -21.45 7.56 12.10
CA LYS A 156 -20.57 8.25 13.05
C LYS A 156 -21.39 9.04 14.06
N LYS A 157 -20.89 9.16 15.29
CA LYS A 157 -21.51 9.92 16.38
C LYS A 157 -21.11 11.40 16.32
N PHE A 158 -22.07 12.31 16.47
CA PHE A 158 -21.88 13.76 16.49
C PHE A 158 -22.68 14.41 17.62
N VAL A 159 -22.20 15.53 18.16
CA VAL A 159 -22.98 16.34 19.11
C VAL A 159 -23.48 17.58 18.39
N ILE A 160 -24.80 17.74 18.33
CA ILE A 160 -25.44 18.98 17.86
C ILE A 160 -25.75 19.82 19.10
N LYS A 161 -25.34 21.08 19.10
CA LYS A 161 -25.45 21.99 20.26
C LYS A 161 -26.68 22.88 20.16
#